data_AF-A0A2G9NZS1-F1
#
_entry.id   AF-A0A2G9NZS1-F1
#
_cell.length_a   1.000
_cell.length_b   1.000
_cell.length_c   1.000
_cell.angle_alpha   90.00
_cell.angle_beta   90.00
_cell.angle_gamma   90.00
#
_symmetry.space_group_name_H-M   'P 1'
#
loop_
_entity.id
_entity.type
_entity.pdbx_description
1 polymer ?
#
loop_
_entity_poly.entity_id
_entity_poly.type
_entity_poly.pdbx_seq_one_letter_code
_entity_poly.pdbx_strand_id
1 'polypeptide(L)' 'MAEKPHLNLIFVGHVDHGKSTLVGRVLYDTGALSENDLRKLKEEAAKVGKATFEFAFAMDQLKEER' A
#
# COMPACT_ATOMS: atom_id res chain seq x y z
N MET A 1 -22.08 4.31 14.66
CA MET A 1 -20.76 3.89 15.16
C MET A 1 -20.26 4.97 16.09
N ALA A 2 -19.65 4.64 17.22
CA ALA A 2 -19.05 5.66 18.10
C ALA A 2 -17.93 6.39 17.35
N GLU A 3 -17.83 7.70 17.54
CA GLU A 3 -16.79 8.53 16.95
C GLU A 3 -15.43 8.08 17.49
N LYS A 4 -14.55 7.60 16.60
CA LYS A 4 -13.22 7.13 16.99
C LYS A 4 -12.27 8.31 17.15
N PRO A 5 -11.35 8.30 18.12
CA PRO A 5 -10.34 9.34 18.24
C PRO A 5 -9.42 9.33 17.02
N HIS A 6 -9.03 10.53 16.58
CA HIS A 6 -8.05 10.70 15.50
C HIS A 6 -6.66 10.26 15.96
N LEU A 7 -5.95 9.51 15.10
CA LEU A 7 -4.58 9.03 15.37
C LEU A 7 -3.67 9.40 14.20
N ASN A 8 -2.52 9.99 14.52
CA ASN A 8 -1.43 10.19 13.57
C ASN A 8 -0.44 9.03 13.73
N LEU A 9 -0.10 8.36 12.63
CA LEU A 9 0.76 7.17 12.61
C LEU A 9 1.96 7.41 11.69
N ILE A 10 3.14 6.95 12.11
CA ILE A 10 4.38 6.98 11.31
C ILE A 10 4.98 5.58 11.33
N PHE A 11 5.39 5.08 10.16
CA PHE A 11 6.08 3.80 10.00
C PHE A 11 7.58 4.05 9.80
N VAL A 12 8.41 3.53 10.71
CA VAL A 12 9.88 3.67 10.68
C VAL A 12 10.57 2.31 10.67
N GLY A 13 11.75 2.25 10.06
CA GLY A 13 12.53 1.01 9.96
C GLY A 13 13.42 0.97 8.72
N HIS A 14 14.30 -0.03 8.64
CA HIS A 14 15.23 -0.24 7.53
C HIS A 14 14.52 -0.36 6.18
N VAL A 15 15.21 -0.05 5.08
CA VAL A 15 14.65 0.00 3.72
C VAL A 15 13.91 -1.30 3.36
N ASP A 16 14.47 -2.45 3.73
CA ASP A 16 13.93 -3.78 3.38
C ASP A 16 12.92 -4.35 4.38
N HIS A 17 12.49 -3.60 5.40
CA HIS A 17 11.51 -4.10 6.38
C HIS A 17 10.06 -4.15 5.86
N GLY A 18 9.81 -3.88 4.58
CA GLY A 18 8.47 -3.99 3.99
C GLY A 18 7.46 -2.97 4.54
N LYS A 19 7.93 -1.78 4.93
CA LYS A 19 7.08 -0.71 5.50
C LYS A 19 5.93 -0.34 4.55
N SER A 20 6.22 -0.10 3.27
CA SER A 20 5.22 0.25 2.26
C SER A 20 4.20 -0.87 2.05
N THR A 21 4.64 -2.14 2.10
CA THR A 21 3.75 -3.30 2.03
C THR A 21 2.76 -3.33 3.21
N LEU A 22 3.24 -3.06 4.42
CA LEU A 22 2.37 -3.00 5.61
C LEU A 22 1.36 -1.85 5.51
N VAL A 23 1.79 -0.67 5.07
CA VAL A 23 0.89 0.48 4.88
C VAL A 23 -0.19 0.16 3.86
N GLY A 24 0.17 -0.37 2.68
CA GLY A 24 -0.80 -0.78 1.66
C GLY A 24 -1.79 -1.82 2.17
N ARG A 25 -1.34 -2.77 2.99
CA ARG A 25 -2.22 -3.77 3.61
C ARG A 25 -3.20 -3.16 4.61
N VAL A 26 -2.75 -2.23 5.46
CA VAL A 26 -3.62 -1.51 6.41
C VAL A 26 -4.69 -0.71 5.66
N LEU A 27 -4.33 -0.06 4.56
CA LEU A 27 -5.30 0.67 3.73
C LEU A 27 -6.35 -0.26 3.12
N TYR A 28 -5.94 -1.46 2.69
CA TYR A 28 -6.88 -2.48 2.20
C TYR A 28 -7.80 -3.01 3.30
N ASP A 29 -7.25 -3.44 4.43
CA ASP A 29 -8.04 -4.03 5.54
C ASP A 29 -9.01 -3.01 6.17
N THR A 30 -8.69 -1.71 6.10
CA THR A 30 -9.57 -0.63 6.57
C THR A 30 -10.60 -0.18 5.52
N GLY A 31 -10.55 -0.72 4.31
CA GLY A 31 -11.43 -0.36 3.19
C GLY A 31 -11.11 0.98 2.55
N ALA A 32 -10.00 1.63 2.93
CA ALA A 32 -9.50 2.84 2.27
C ALA A 32 -8.97 2.54 0.85
N LEU A 33 -8.54 1.29 0.63
CA LEU A 33 -8.17 0.76 -0.68
C LEU A 33 -9.16 -0.35 -1.09
N SER A 34 -9.85 -0.17 -2.20
CA SER A 34 -10.86 -1.13 -2.65
C SER A 34 -10.24 -2.35 -3.35
N GLU A 35 -10.98 -3.45 -3.45
CA GLU A 35 -10.56 -4.62 -4.23
C GLU A 35 -10.26 -4.28 -5.71
N ASN A 36 -11.02 -3.35 -6.30
CA ASN A 36 -10.80 -2.91 -7.67
C ASN A 36 -9.48 -2.14 -7.80
N ASP A 37 -9.13 -1.32 -6.82
CA ASP A 37 -7.87 -0.59 -6.80
C ASP A 37 -6.70 -1.55 -6.61
N LEU A 38 -6.83 -2.52 -5.69
CA LEU A 38 -5.81 -3.56 -5.50
C LEU A 38 -5.58 -4.38 -6.78
N ARG A 39 -6.65 -4.71 -7.52
CA ARG A 39 -6.52 -5.42 -8.80
C ARG A 39 -5.73 -4.60 -9.82
N LYS A 40 -6.00 -3.30 -9.94
CA LYS A 40 -5.23 -2.40 -10.83
C LYS A 40 -3.76 -2.33 -10.42
N LEU A 41 -3.48 -2.18 -9.13
CA LEU A 41 -2.11 -2.15 -8.61
C LEU A 41 -1.37 -3.46 -8.88
N LYS A 42 -2.05 -4.60 -8.76
CA LYS A 42 -1.50 -5.91 -9.11
C LYS A 42 -1.17 -6.03 -10.60
N GLU A 43 -2.02 -5.50 -11.48
CA GLU A 43 -1.76 -5.45 -12.92
C GLU A 43 -0.57 -4.53 -13.25
N GLU A 44 -0.46 -3.37 -12.59
CA GLU A 44 0.67 -2.46 -12.75
C GLU A 44 1.99 -3.08 -12.27
N ALA A 45 1.96 -3.70 -11.09
CA ALA A 45 3.09 -4.42 -10.51
C ALA A 45 3.54 -5.58 -11.41
N ALA A 46 2.60 -6.28 -12.04
CA ALA A 46 2.90 -7.34 -13.01
C ALA A 46 3.55 -6.80 -14.30
N LYS A 47 3.12 -5.63 -14.79
CA LYS A 47 3.71 -4.99 -16.00
C LYS A 47 5.18 -4.62 -15.82
N VAL A 48 5.61 -4.30 -14.61
CA VAL A 48 7.01 -3.98 -14.29
C VAL A 48 7.80 -5.20 -13.77
N GLY A 49 7.21 -6.40 -13.79
CA GLY A 49 7.87 -7.63 -13.33
C GLY A 49 7.96 -7.79 -11.80
N LYS A 50 7.28 -6.96 -11.02
CA LYS A 50 7.23 -7.00 -9.54
C LYS A 50 5.86 -7.48 -9.04
N ALA A 51 5.33 -8.57 -9.58
CA ALA A 51 3.95 -9.02 -9.36
C ALA A 51 3.55 -9.29 -7.88
N THR A 52 4.50 -9.36 -6.95
CA THR A 52 4.30 -9.54 -5.50
C THR A 52 4.33 -8.23 -4.69
N PHE A 53 4.45 -7.08 -5.36
CA PHE A 53 4.57 -5.76 -4.74
C PHE A 53 3.25 -4.96 -4.80
N GLU A 54 2.11 -5.62 -5.00
CA GLU A 54 0.81 -4.96 -5.19
C GLU A 54 0.45 -3.97 -4.07
N PHE A 55 0.82 -4.26 -2.82
CA PHE A 55 0.59 -3.37 -1.69
C PHE A 55 1.63 -2.25 -1.58
N ALA A 56 2.88 -2.49 -1.98
CA ALA A 56 3.90 -1.44 -2.00
C ALA A 56 3.57 -0.38 -3.09
N PHE A 57 3.06 -0.85 -4.23
CA PHE A 57 2.59 -0.02 -5.34
C PHE A 57 1.46 0.96 -4.96
N ALA A 58 0.72 0.70 -3.88
CA ALA A 58 -0.26 1.64 -3.36
C ALA A 58 0.39 2.96 -2.85
N MET A 59 1.66 2.89 -2.45
CA MET A 59 2.43 4.02 -1.94
C MET A 59 3.34 4.65 -3.00
N ASP A 60 3.70 3.91 -4.05
CA ASP A 60 4.60 4.37 -5.11
C ASP A 60 3.86 5.32 -6.09
N GLN A 61 3.91 6.62 -5.77
CA GLN A 61 3.29 7.68 -6.59
C GLN A 61 4.26 8.30 -7.59
N LEU A 62 5.58 8.16 -7.39
CA LEU A 62 6.59 8.68 -8.29
C LEU A 62 7.02 7.64 -9.32
N LYS A 63 7.34 8.10 -10.55
CA LYS A 63 7.84 7.22 -11.62
C LYS A 63 9.15 6.51 -11.27
N GLU A 64 9.95 7.10 -10.39
CA GLU A 64 11.24 6.55 -9.94
C GLU A 64 11.07 5.42 -8.90
N GLU A 65 9.89 5.33 -8.27
CA GLU A 65 9.56 4.33 -7.25
C GLU A 65 8.87 3.09 -7.86
N ARG A 66 8.27 3.22 -9.05
CA ARG A 66 7.55 2.15 -9.76
C ARG A 66 8.47 1.23 -10.56
#